data_AF-A0A098BW99-F1
#
_entry.id   AF-A0A098BW99-F1
#
_cell.length_a   1.000
_cell.length_b   1.000
_cell.length_c   1.000
_cell.angle_alpha   90.00
_cell.angle_beta   90.00
_cell.angle_gamma   90.00
#
_symmetry.space_group_name_H-M   'P 1'
#
loop_
_entity.id
_entity.type
_entity.pdbx_description
1 polymer ?
#
loop_
_entity_poly.entity_id
_entity_poly.type
_entity_poly.pdbx_seq_one_letter_code
_entity_poly.pdbx_strand_id
1 'polypeptide(L)'
;MPLLFQDTIQDSLSLYLRTAEPPVQKDLINVDFGNYEYLSTNPQGVLFSPDSVLLHEKFSMFSGIEGSSFLLNPLMSGVLFSMFFICFIIFSFIFSKEGVALSGNFNSILSFSSRSSKGYKEQVTTTEVWGEVFMIFQSILLFTIFLTTYLIDKGILVVTFSSYAFNFLSVFVAMTLLACLKYLIYRSIASFFLHNDIKNWISRYFRLIELAGVVLFIPLFAYVFLPESRSTLLILILTVFVIVRLVVAIELLNIFVKNKVGSFYFFVYLCGTEIAPYLLFYKGMLSFISIAGNNII
;
A
#
# COMPACT_ATOMS: atom_id res chain seq x y z
N MET A 1 -0.66 -89.76 36.05
CA MET A 1 -1.77 -88.86 36.43
C MET A 1 -1.57 -87.56 35.66
N PRO A 2 -2.58 -87.07 34.93
CA PRO A 2 -2.40 -86.33 33.67
C PRO A 2 -3.05 -84.94 33.65
N LEU A 3 -2.83 -84.17 32.57
CA LEU A 3 -3.72 -83.15 31.97
C LEU A 3 -2.99 -82.59 30.72
N LEU A 4 -3.03 -83.23 29.53
CA LEU A 4 -4.07 -83.28 28.48
C LEU A 4 -4.52 -81.88 27.97
N PHE A 5 -4.09 -81.49 26.76
CA PHE A 5 -4.93 -81.40 25.53
C PHE A 5 -4.22 -80.57 24.43
N GLN A 6 -4.32 -81.08 23.20
CA GLN A 6 -4.15 -80.36 21.94
C GLN A 6 -5.56 -80.23 21.38
N ASP A 7 -6.04 -79.01 21.10
CA ASP A 7 -7.04 -78.73 20.06
C ASP A 7 -7.38 -77.23 19.91
N THR A 8 -7.27 -76.80 18.65
CA THR A 8 -8.12 -75.86 17.90
C THR A 8 -8.86 -74.71 18.61
N ILE A 9 -8.51 -73.48 18.23
CA ILE A 9 -9.51 -72.45 17.89
C ILE A 9 -9.23 -72.01 16.45
N GLN A 10 -10.00 -72.61 15.54
CA GLN A 10 -10.32 -72.04 14.24
C GLN A 10 -11.62 -71.27 14.43
N ASP A 11 -11.51 -69.95 14.55
CA ASP A 11 -12.58 -68.95 14.41
C ASP A 11 -11.84 -67.61 14.28
N SER A 12 -12.05 -66.76 13.29
CA SER A 12 -13.09 -66.69 12.27
C SER A 12 -12.69 -65.57 11.29
N LEU A 13 -13.11 -65.69 10.03
CA LEU A 13 -13.20 -64.62 9.02
C LEU A 13 -11.85 -63.98 8.59
N SER A 14 -11.13 -64.54 7.62
CA SER A 14 -11.35 -64.30 6.18
C SER A 14 -12.17 -63.03 5.88
N LEU A 15 -11.57 -62.01 5.28
CA LEU A 15 -12.03 -61.42 4.02
C LEU A 15 -11.27 -60.10 3.71
N TYR A 16 -10.66 -60.06 2.53
CA TYR A 16 -10.31 -58.85 1.76
C TYR A 16 -9.32 -57.84 2.38
N LEU A 17 -8.05 -57.98 2.01
CA LEU A 17 -7.34 -56.86 1.40
C LEU A 17 -6.91 -57.28 0.00
N ARG A 18 -7.91 -57.31 -0.88
CA ARG A 18 -7.75 -57.24 -2.32
C ARG A 18 -6.90 -56.01 -2.63
N THR A 19 -5.85 -56.19 -3.42
CA THR A 19 -5.12 -55.14 -4.12
C THR A 19 -6.13 -54.21 -4.78
N ALA A 20 -6.37 -53.05 -4.16
CA ALA A 20 -7.08 -51.95 -4.75
C ALA A 20 -6.02 -50.88 -5.03
N GLU A 21 -5.54 -50.84 -6.26
CA GLU A 21 -4.94 -49.63 -6.79
C GLU A 21 -6.02 -48.53 -6.68
N PRO A 22 -5.79 -47.44 -5.95
CA PRO A 22 -6.72 -46.33 -5.99
C PRO A 22 -6.64 -45.70 -7.39
N PRO A 23 -7.77 -45.40 -8.06
CA PRO A 23 -7.73 -44.57 -9.25
C PRO A 23 -7.16 -43.21 -8.86
N VAL A 24 -6.12 -42.78 -9.58
CA VAL A 24 -5.49 -41.47 -9.43
C VAL A 24 -6.52 -40.40 -9.78
N GLN A 25 -7.22 -39.90 -8.76
CA GLN A 25 -7.99 -38.68 -8.86
C GLN A 25 -6.99 -37.53 -8.83
N LYS A 26 -6.91 -36.77 -9.92
CA LYS A 26 -6.10 -35.55 -9.98
C LYS A 26 -6.69 -34.53 -9.01
N ASP A 27 -6.13 -34.46 -7.82
CA ASP A 27 -6.35 -33.34 -6.92
C ASP A 27 -5.81 -32.07 -7.61
N LEU A 28 -6.70 -31.09 -7.81
CA LEU A 28 -6.41 -29.80 -8.45
C LEU A 28 -5.55 -28.87 -7.57
N ILE A 29 -5.04 -29.36 -6.45
CA ILE A 29 -4.20 -28.60 -5.52
C ILE A 29 -2.91 -29.39 -5.37
N ASN A 30 -1.96 -29.11 -6.25
CA ASN A 30 -0.61 -29.64 -6.20
C ASN A 30 0.12 -28.96 -5.03
N VAL A 31 -0.10 -29.46 -3.80
CA VAL A 31 0.73 -29.08 -2.65
C VAL A 31 2.04 -29.84 -2.83
N ASP A 32 3.00 -29.18 -3.48
CA ASP A 32 4.35 -29.70 -3.65
C ASP A 32 5.05 -29.69 -2.29
N PHE A 33 5.00 -30.82 -1.58
CA PHE A 33 5.76 -31.04 -0.35
C PHE A 33 7.27 -31.24 -0.62
N GLY A 34 7.74 -30.89 -1.82
CA GLY A 34 9.09 -31.14 -2.28
C GLY A 34 9.33 -32.62 -2.56
N ASN A 35 10.45 -32.90 -3.22
CA ASN A 35 10.93 -34.26 -3.42
C ASN A 35 11.24 -34.89 -2.05
N TYR A 36 10.42 -35.85 -1.61
CA TYR A 36 10.77 -36.67 -0.45
C TYR A 36 11.90 -37.61 -0.86
N GLU A 37 13.04 -37.50 -0.19
CA GLU A 37 14.15 -38.43 -0.39
C GLU A 37 14.08 -39.48 0.71
N TYR A 38 13.87 -40.75 0.32
CA TYR A 38 13.84 -41.85 1.28
C TYR A 38 15.23 -42.07 1.87
N LEU A 39 15.33 -42.02 3.20
CA LEU A 39 16.55 -42.36 3.91
C LEU A 39 16.94 -43.82 3.61
N SER A 40 18.21 -44.06 3.31
CA SER A 40 18.69 -45.41 3.00
C SER A 40 18.51 -46.33 4.20
N THR A 41 17.78 -47.43 3.99
CA THR A 41 17.58 -48.48 4.99
C THR A 41 18.55 -49.63 4.74
N ASN A 42 18.90 -50.35 5.82
CA ASN A 42 19.65 -51.60 5.74
C ASN A 42 18.89 -52.59 4.83
N PRO A 43 19.51 -53.61 4.20
CA PRO A 43 18.84 -54.54 3.27
C PRO A 43 17.64 -55.30 3.83
N GLN A 44 17.44 -55.27 5.16
CA GLN A 44 16.29 -55.83 5.86
C GLN A 44 15.14 -54.82 6.06
N GLY A 45 15.29 -53.54 5.68
CA GLY A 45 14.25 -52.51 5.69
C GLY A 45 13.83 -51.97 7.07
N VAL A 46 14.43 -52.47 8.16
CA VAL A 46 13.97 -52.16 9.54
C VAL A 46 14.73 -51.02 10.20
N LEU A 47 15.98 -50.76 9.82
CA LEU A 47 16.87 -49.79 10.48
C LEU A 47 17.54 -48.86 9.46
N PHE A 48 17.65 -47.57 9.81
CA PHE A 48 18.41 -46.57 9.05
C PHE A 48 19.90 -46.83 9.17
N SER A 49 20.64 -46.72 8.08
CA SER A 49 22.10 -46.92 8.05
C SER A 49 22.84 -45.63 8.46
N PRO A 50 23.51 -45.57 9.62
CA PRO A 50 24.11 -44.34 10.13
C PRO A 50 25.36 -43.87 9.36
N ASP A 51 26.02 -44.75 8.59
CA ASP A 51 27.30 -44.45 7.92
C ASP A 51 27.17 -44.02 6.45
N SER A 52 26.00 -43.52 6.04
CA SER A 52 25.87 -42.92 4.70
C SER A 52 26.58 -41.56 4.67
N VAL A 53 27.88 -41.58 4.37
CA VAL A 53 28.72 -40.40 4.07
C VAL A 53 28.06 -39.47 3.04
N LEU A 54 27.15 -40.03 2.22
CA LEU A 54 26.32 -39.33 1.25
C LEU A 54 25.27 -38.37 1.87
N LEU A 55 24.84 -38.60 3.12
CA LEU A 55 23.94 -37.67 3.82
C LEU A 55 24.67 -36.39 4.25
N HIS A 56 25.96 -36.46 4.59
CA HIS A 56 26.69 -35.27 5.06
C HIS A 56 27.03 -34.30 3.92
N GLU A 57 27.30 -34.81 2.71
CA GLU A 57 27.49 -33.97 1.52
C GLU A 57 26.19 -33.40 0.97
N LYS A 58 25.04 -34.10 1.12
CA LYS A 58 23.77 -33.58 0.61
C LYS A 58 23.10 -32.55 1.53
N PHE A 59 23.23 -32.72 2.85
CA PHE A 59 22.74 -31.72 3.82
C PHE A 59 23.57 -30.43 3.83
N SER A 60 24.83 -30.46 3.39
CA SER A 60 25.65 -29.25 3.22
C SER A 60 25.36 -28.47 1.94
N MET A 61 24.56 -29.02 1.00
CA MET A 61 24.08 -28.31 -0.19
C MET A 61 22.68 -27.69 -0.03
N PHE A 62 21.94 -27.99 1.04
CA PHE A 62 20.74 -27.21 1.35
C PHE A 62 21.18 -25.90 2.00
N SER A 63 21.71 -24.99 1.17
CA SER A 63 21.59 -23.56 1.43
C SER A 63 20.12 -23.36 1.78
N GLY A 64 19.84 -22.99 3.04
CA GLY A 64 18.47 -22.74 3.47
C GLY A 64 17.79 -21.86 2.43
N ILE A 65 16.48 -22.03 2.25
CA ILE A 65 15.71 -21.11 1.42
C ILE A 65 16.00 -19.73 1.99
N GLU A 66 16.83 -18.95 1.28
CA GLU A 66 17.10 -17.58 1.66
C GLU A 66 15.74 -16.92 1.66
N GLY A 67 15.24 -16.56 2.85
CA GLY A 67 14.01 -15.80 2.96
C GLY A 67 14.17 -14.62 2.02
N SER A 68 13.18 -14.41 1.14
CA SER A 68 13.24 -13.39 0.10
C SER A 68 13.84 -12.12 0.68
N SER A 69 14.98 -11.67 0.15
CA SER A 69 15.71 -10.54 0.70
C SER A 69 14.75 -9.36 0.82
N PHE A 70 14.44 -8.94 2.06
CA PHE A 70 13.67 -7.72 2.25
C PHE A 70 14.50 -6.58 1.68
N LEU A 71 13.97 -5.91 0.65
CA LEU A 71 14.69 -4.91 -0.16
C LEU A 71 15.24 -3.74 0.68
N LEU A 72 14.71 -3.54 1.88
CA LEU A 72 15.14 -2.50 2.82
C LEU A 72 16.00 -3.08 3.94
N ASN A 73 17.00 -2.32 4.39
CA ASN A 73 17.71 -2.63 5.64
C ASN A 73 16.69 -2.73 6.79
N PRO A 74 16.75 -3.75 7.69
CA PRO A 74 15.83 -3.89 8.83
C PRO A 74 15.63 -2.61 9.64
N LEU A 75 16.69 -1.80 9.80
CA LEU A 75 16.61 -0.51 10.49
C LEU A 75 15.68 0.48 9.76
N MET A 76 15.72 0.53 8.42
CA MET A 76 14.84 1.37 7.61
C MET A 76 13.39 0.91 7.68
N SER A 77 13.18 -0.40 7.66
CA SER A 77 11.86 -1.01 7.82
C SER A 77 11.23 -0.60 9.16
N GLY A 78 12.01 -0.66 10.24
CA GLY A 78 11.56 -0.24 11.57
C GLY A 78 11.20 1.25 11.65
N VAL A 79 11.97 2.12 10.99
CA VAL A 79 11.66 3.57 10.92
C VAL A 79 10.36 3.82 10.16
N LEU A 80 10.17 3.20 8.99
CA LEU A 80 8.93 3.32 8.23
C LEU A 80 7.73 2.79 9.01
N PHE A 81 7.86 1.63 9.64
CA PHE A 81 6.81 1.05 10.47
C PHE A 81 6.43 1.99 11.62
N SER A 82 7.44 2.56 12.31
CA SER A 82 7.23 3.55 13.36
C SER A 82 6.48 4.79 12.84
N MET A 83 6.83 5.30 11.66
CA MET A 83 6.09 6.42 11.04
C MET A 83 4.62 6.07 10.79
N PHE A 84 4.32 4.91 10.20
CA PHE A 84 2.95 4.45 10.01
C PHE A 84 2.20 4.30 11.34
N PHE A 85 2.87 3.73 12.35
CA PHE A 85 2.28 3.51 13.66
C PHE A 85 1.96 4.83 14.39
N ILE A 86 2.89 5.79 14.37
CA ILE A 86 2.68 7.13 14.92
C ILE A 86 1.53 7.83 14.19
N CYS A 87 1.50 7.76 12.86
CA CYS A 87 0.38 8.29 12.07
C CYS A 87 -0.95 7.66 12.48
N PHE A 88 -0.99 6.34 12.67
CA PHE A 88 -2.18 5.63 13.10
C PHE A 88 -2.65 6.02 14.51
N ILE A 89 -1.73 6.17 15.47
CA ILE A 89 -2.06 6.61 16.84
C ILE A 89 -2.65 8.02 16.81
N ILE A 90 -2.00 8.96 16.12
CA ILE A 90 -2.46 10.34 16.07
C ILE A 90 -3.81 10.41 15.34
N PHE A 91 -3.98 9.66 14.25
CA PHE A 91 -5.26 9.52 13.56
C PHE A 91 -6.35 8.98 14.48
N SER A 92 -6.08 7.90 15.22
CA SER A 92 -7.03 7.32 16.18
C SER A 92 -7.38 8.31 17.29
N PHE A 93 -6.43 9.11 17.76
CA PHE A 93 -6.66 10.12 18.77
C PHE A 93 -7.57 11.25 18.25
N ILE A 94 -7.28 11.76 17.04
CA ILE A 94 -8.13 12.77 16.39
C ILE A 94 -9.54 12.21 16.15
N PHE A 95 -9.64 10.99 15.61
CA PHE A 95 -10.93 10.35 15.33
C PHE A 95 -11.74 10.08 16.60
N SER A 96 -11.10 9.75 17.73
CA SER A 96 -11.82 9.55 18.99
C SER A 96 -12.41 10.85 19.56
N LYS A 97 -11.77 12.01 19.32
CA LYS A 97 -12.25 13.31 19.79
C LYS A 97 -13.26 13.97 18.85
N GLU A 98 -13.06 13.81 17.54
CA GLU A 98 -13.76 14.58 16.50
C GLU A 98 -14.39 13.69 15.42
N GLY A 99 -14.48 12.38 15.66
CA GLY A 99 -14.93 11.40 14.67
C GLY A 99 -16.32 11.66 14.11
N VAL A 100 -17.22 12.28 14.89
CA VAL A 100 -18.56 12.66 14.41
C VAL A 100 -18.47 13.81 13.39
N ALA A 101 -17.61 14.80 13.61
CA ALA A 101 -17.40 15.91 12.68
C ALA A 101 -16.68 15.44 11.41
N LEU A 102 -15.62 14.64 11.56
CA LEU A 102 -14.86 14.08 10.45
C LEU A 102 -15.68 13.10 9.59
N SER A 103 -16.41 12.19 10.24
CA SER A 103 -17.32 11.26 9.54
C SER A 103 -18.45 11.99 8.84
N GLY A 104 -19.01 13.03 9.47
CA GLY A 104 -19.97 13.93 8.81
C GLY A 104 -19.40 14.60 7.57
N ASN A 105 -18.16 15.09 7.64
CA ASN A 105 -17.46 15.70 6.52
C ASN A 105 -17.19 14.70 5.39
N PHE A 106 -16.70 13.50 5.69
CA PHE A 106 -16.45 12.47 4.67
C PHE A 106 -17.74 11.97 4.02
N ASN A 107 -18.79 11.75 4.81
CA ASN A 107 -20.10 11.38 4.27
C ASN A 107 -20.68 12.48 3.38
N SER A 108 -20.45 13.76 3.69
CA SER A 108 -20.90 14.87 2.83
C SER A 108 -20.15 14.95 1.49
N ILE A 109 -18.94 14.39 1.42
CA ILE A 109 -18.14 14.33 0.19
C ILE A 109 -18.52 13.10 -0.64
N LEU A 110 -18.76 11.98 0.03
CA LEU A 110 -19.14 10.72 -0.61
C LEU A 110 -20.59 10.75 -1.10
N SER A 111 -21.48 11.39 -0.34
CA SER A 111 -22.80 11.76 -0.83
C SER A 111 -22.64 13.00 -1.71
N PHE A 112 -22.51 12.78 -3.01
CA PHE A 112 -22.51 13.80 -4.09
C PHE A 112 -23.76 14.74 -4.10
N SER A 113 -24.58 14.69 -3.05
CA SER A 113 -25.78 15.48 -2.83
C SER A 113 -25.42 16.83 -2.21
N SER A 114 -25.87 17.91 -2.86
CA SER A 114 -25.63 19.32 -2.53
C SER A 114 -26.26 19.83 -1.22
N ARG A 115 -26.40 18.99 -0.18
CA ARG A 115 -26.78 19.49 1.15
C ARG A 115 -25.53 19.99 1.84
N SER A 116 -25.23 21.26 1.58
CA SER A 116 -24.65 22.15 2.58
C SER A 116 -25.24 21.76 3.93
N SER A 117 -24.41 21.18 4.79
CA SER A 117 -24.73 21.00 6.20
C SER A 117 -24.82 22.39 6.83
N LYS A 118 -25.95 23.06 6.61
CA LYS A 118 -26.44 24.14 7.46
C LYS A 118 -26.94 23.45 8.73
N GLY A 119 -26.04 23.14 9.66
CA GLY A 119 -26.46 22.36 10.84
C GLY A 119 -25.49 22.21 11.98
N TYR A 120 -24.22 22.63 11.87
CA TYR A 120 -23.33 22.67 13.02
C TYR A 120 -22.81 24.08 13.21
N LYS A 121 -23.10 24.66 14.38
CA LYS A 121 -22.69 26.03 14.73
C LYS A 121 -21.19 26.16 14.52
N GLU A 122 -20.80 27.24 13.83
CA GLU A 122 -19.44 27.69 13.57
C GLU A 122 -18.70 28.04 14.87
N GLN A 123 -18.48 27.06 15.73
CA GLN A 123 -17.46 27.14 16.76
C GLN A 123 -16.33 26.23 16.30
N VAL A 124 -15.53 26.80 15.39
CA VAL A 124 -14.28 26.20 14.91
C VAL A 124 -13.42 25.97 16.14
N THR A 125 -13.41 24.73 16.63
CA THR A 125 -12.56 24.38 17.75
C THR A 125 -11.15 24.29 17.19
N THR A 126 -10.18 24.91 17.85
CA THR A 126 -8.79 24.92 17.36
C THR A 126 -8.28 23.52 17.05
N THR A 127 -8.75 22.51 17.79
CA THR A 127 -8.44 21.10 17.59
C THR A 127 -8.90 20.55 16.23
N GLU A 128 -10.02 21.02 15.68
CA GLU A 128 -10.56 20.58 14.39
C GLU A 128 -9.65 20.99 13.24
N VAL A 129 -9.17 22.24 13.27
CA VAL A 129 -8.23 22.77 12.28
C VAL A 129 -6.90 22.03 12.35
N TRP A 130 -6.39 21.75 13.56
CA TRP A 130 -5.17 20.96 13.73
C TRP A 130 -5.35 19.52 13.23
N GLY A 131 -6.55 18.95 13.38
CA GLY A 131 -6.93 17.66 12.82
C GLY A 131 -6.86 17.64 11.29
N GLU A 132 -7.54 18.58 10.60
CA GLU A 132 -7.50 18.71 9.14
C GLU A 132 -6.04 18.87 8.62
N VAL A 133 -5.25 19.76 9.25
CA VAL A 133 -3.83 19.96 8.90
C VAL A 133 -3.01 18.67 9.06
N PHE A 134 -3.23 17.91 10.13
CA PHE A 134 -2.54 16.64 10.34
C PHE A 134 -2.92 15.61 9.27
N MET A 135 -4.19 15.55 8.86
CA MET A 135 -4.64 14.62 7.80
C MET A 135 -4.01 14.93 6.44
N ILE A 136 -3.85 16.21 6.11
CA ILE A 136 -3.13 16.65 4.91
C ILE A 136 -1.65 16.25 5.00
N PHE A 137 -1.00 16.51 6.14
CA PHE A 137 0.39 16.12 6.39
C PHE A 137 0.58 14.60 6.25
N GLN A 138 -0.30 13.82 6.87
CA GLN A 138 -0.30 12.36 6.78
C GLN A 138 -0.42 11.90 5.32
N SER A 139 -1.32 12.51 4.54
CA SER A 139 -1.49 12.18 3.12
C SER A 139 -0.21 12.41 2.32
N ILE A 140 0.46 13.55 2.52
CA ILE A 140 1.74 13.87 1.86
C ILE A 140 2.83 12.89 2.27
N LEU A 141 2.91 12.54 3.56
CA LEU A 141 3.87 11.58 4.09
C LEU A 141 3.66 10.19 3.46
N LEU A 142 2.43 9.71 3.38
CA LEU A 142 2.08 8.42 2.77
C LEU A 142 2.48 8.36 1.29
N PHE A 143 2.18 9.40 0.52
CA PHE A 143 2.60 9.48 -0.89
C PHE A 143 4.13 9.57 -1.03
N THR A 144 4.81 10.21 -0.08
CA THR A 144 6.28 10.27 -0.06
C THR A 144 6.89 8.89 0.17
N ILE A 145 6.37 8.13 1.14
CA ILE A 145 6.81 6.74 1.39
C ILE A 145 6.58 5.91 0.13
N PHE A 146 5.38 5.96 -0.45
CA PHE A 146 5.04 5.25 -1.68
C PHE A 146 6.04 5.54 -2.81
N LEU A 147 6.27 6.81 -3.11
CA LEU A 147 7.11 7.23 -4.22
C LEU A 147 8.56 6.84 -3.98
N THR A 148 9.07 7.01 -2.76
CA THR A 148 10.43 6.59 -2.38
C THR A 148 10.60 5.08 -2.54
N THR A 149 9.69 4.27 -2.00
CA THR A 149 9.73 2.81 -2.13
C THR A 149 9.62 2.37 -3.59
N TYR A 150 8.76 3.01 -4.39
CA TYR A 150 8.64 2.74 -5.82
C TYR A 150 9.93 3.08 -6.60
N LEU A 151 10.57 4.22 -6.30
CA LEU A 151 11.82 4.61 -6.97
C LEU A 151 12.99 3.67 -6.61
N ILE A 152 13.03 3.17 -5.37
CA ILE A 152 14.02 2.17 -4.95
C ILE A 152 13.77 0.83 -5.64
N ASP A 153 12.51 0.40 -5.75
CA ASP A 153 12.12 -0.84 -6.45
C ASP A 153 12.53 -0.81 -7.94
N LYS A 154 12.48 0.38 -8.56
CA LYS A 154 12.97 0.61 -9.94
C LYS A 154 14.49 0.77 -10.05
N GLY A 155 15.23 0.72 -8.94
CA GLY A 155 16.70 0.85 -8.91
C GLY A 155 17.20 2.27 -9.21
N ILE A 156 16.33 3.29 -9.16
CA ILE A 156 16.71 4.68 -9.44
C ILE A 156 17.46 5.31 -8.26
N LEU A 157 17.14 4.88 -7.03
CA LEU A 157 17.74 5.39 -5.80
C LEU A 157 18.68 4.37 -5.18
N VAL A 158 19.82 4.85 -4.68
CA VAL A 158 20.85 4.02 -4.01
C VAL A 158 20.43 3.70 -2.57
N VAL A 159 20.57 2.44 -2.18
CA VAL A 159 20.14 1.89 -0.88
C VAL A 159 21.27 1.92 0.17
N THR A 160 21.91 3.07 0.36
CA THR A 160 22.82 3.28 1.50
C THR A 160 22.08 4.02 2.61
N PHE A 161 22.29 3.71 3.89
CA PHE A 161 21.55 4.30 5.03
C PHE A 161 21.48 5.83 4.98
N SER A 162 22.64 6.49 4.83
CA SER A 162 22.72 7.95 4.76
C SER A 162 22.01 8.48 3.51
N SER A 163 22.21 7.81 2.37
CA SER A 163 21.57 8.18 1.10
C SER A 163 20.04 8.04 1.18
N TYR A 164 19.51 7.02 1.84
CA TYR A 164 18.08 6.82 1.99
C TYR A 164 17.41 7.99 2.72
N ALA A 165 17.97 8.45 3.84
CA ALA A 165 17.40 9.56 4.60
C ALA A 165 17.39 10.86 3.78
N PHE A 166 18.47 11.15 3.05
CA PHE A 166 18.54 12.31 2.16
C PHE A 166 17.57 12.19 0.98
N ASN A 167 17.45 11.01 0.36
CA ASN A 167 16.51 10.77 -0.74
C ASN A 167 15.06 10.90 -0.26
N PHE A 168 14.71 10.31 0.88
CA PHE A 168 13.39 10.42 1.47
C PHE A 168 13.05 11.88 1.79
N LEU A 169 13.97 12.62 2.43
CA LEU A 169 13.79 14.04 2.73
C LEU A 169 13.64 14.87 1.45
N SER A 170 14.43 14.59 0.42
CA SER A 170 14.34 15.25 -0.89
C SER A 170 12.97 15.04 -1.53
N VAL A 171 12.49 13.79 -1.57
CA VAL A 171 11.15 13.47 -2.10
C VAL A 171 10.06 14.14 -1.26
N PHE A 172 10.19 14.15 0.07
CA PHE A 172 9.23 14.80 0.96
C PHE A 172 9.14 16.31 0.70
N VAL A 173 10.30 16.98 0.57
CA VAL A 173 10.36 18.41 0.23
C VAL A 173 9.78 18.66 -1.16
N ALA A 174 10.06 17.79 -2.14
CA ALA A 174 9.49 17.91 -3.48
C ALA A 174 7.95 17.78 -3.47
N MET A 175 7.40 16.82 -2.72
CA MET A 175 5.95 16.62 -2.59
C MET A 175 5.25 17.76 -1.85
N THR A 176 5.87 18.29 -0.79
CA THR A 176 5.33 19.46 -0.07
C THR A 176 5.38 20.72 -0.93
N LEU A 177 6.43 20.94 -1.71
CA LEU A 177 6.51 22.04 -2.69
C LEU A 177 5.43 21.91 -3.76
N LEU A 178 5.17 20.70 -4.28
CA LEU A 178 4.08 20.45 -5.22
C LEU A 178 2.71 20.80 -4.61
N ALA A 179 2.45 20.38 -3.37
CA ALA A 179 1.21 20.70 -2.66
C ALA A 179 1.05 22.22 -2.45
N CYS A 180 2.12 22.90 -2.05
CA CYS A 180 2.15 24.36 -1.90
C CYS A 180 1.90 25.07 -3.23
N LEU A 181 2.55 24.63 -4.32
CA LEU A 181 2.35 25.19 -5.66
C LEU A 181 0.90 25.00 -6.13
N LYS A 182 0.30 23.83 -5.90
CA LYS A 182 -1.13 23.60 -6.18
C LYS A 182 -2.01 24.54 -5.38
N TYR A 183 -1.75 24.69 -4.08
CA TYR A 183 -2.48 25.64 -3.24
C TYR A 183 -2.39 27.08 -3.75
N LEU A 184 -1.19 27.53 -4.13
CA LEU A 184 -0.97 28.87 -4.67
C LEU A 184 -1.71 29.08 -5.98
N ILE A 185 -1.68 28.11 -6.90
CA ILE A 185 -2.42 28.18 -8.16
C ILE A 185 -3.92 28.31 -7.89
N TYR A 186 -4.48 27.46 -7.02
CA TYR A 186 -5.88 27.54 -6.65
C TYR A 186 -6.23 28.89 -6.02
N ARG A 187 -5.36 29.41 -5.14
CA ARG A 187 -5.55 30.72 -4.50
C ARG A 187 -5.47 31.88 -5.50
N SER A 188 -4.51 31.84 -6.42
CA SER A 188 -4.39 32.85 -7.49
C SER A 188 -5.65 32.87 -8.35
N ILE A 189 -6.16 31.70 -8.73
CA ILE A 189 -7.36 31.62 -9.56
C ILE A 189 -8.61 32.08 -8.79
N ALA A 190 -8.74 31.73 -7.51
CA ALA A 190 -9.82 32.23 -6.65
C ALA A 190 -9.81 33.76 -6.47
N SER A 191 -8.65 34.40 -6.67
CA SER A 191 -8.54 35.86 -6.62
C SER A 191 -9.08 36.53 -7.89
N PHE A 192 -9.00 35.87 -9.04
CA PHE A 192 -9.42 36.43 -10.34
C PHE A 192 -10.80 35.96 -10.80
N PHE A 193 -11.18 34.73 -10.48
CA PHE A 193 -12.42 34.08 -10.90
C PHE A 193 -13.24 33.63 -9.69
N LEU A 194 -14.55 33.89 -9.73
CA LEU A 194 -15.58 33.27 -8.86
C LEU A 194 -15.17 33.07 -7.40
N HIS A 195 -14.88 34.19 -6.73
CA HIS A 195 -14.24 34.22 -5.42
C HIS A 195 -14.86 33.27 -4.38
N ASN A 196 -16.20 33.27 -4.25
CA ASN A 196 -16.88 32.47 -3.22
C ASN A 196 -16.97 30.98 -3.57
N ASP A 197 -17.26 30.64 -4.84
CA ASP A 197 -17.38 29.25 -5.27
C ASP A 197 -16.01 28.55 -5.32
N ILE A 198 -14.96 29.26 -5.79
CA ILE A 198 -13.60 28.69 -5.81
C ILE A 198 -13.01 28.60 -4.40
N LYS A 199 -13.30 29.54 -3.50
CA LYS A 199 -12.87 29.42 -2.08
C LYS A 199 -13.50 28.19 -1.40
N ASN A 200 -14.78 27.95 -1.62
CA ASN A 200 -15.46 26.75 -1.13
C ASN A 200 -14.91 25.47 -1.78
N TRP A 201 -14.57 25.53 -3.08
CA TRP A 201 -13.92 24.45 -3.79
C TRP A 201 -12.56 24.08 -3.19
N ILE A 202 -11.72 25.06 -2.82
CA ILE A 202 -10.41 24.80 -2.21
C ILE A 202 -10.56 23.98 -0.94
N SER A 203 -11.50 24.34 -0.05
CA SER A 203 -11.77 23.58 1.18
C SER A 203 -12.22 22.15 0.86
N ARG A 204 -13.13 21.97 -0.10
CA ARG A 204 -13.56 20.63 -0.55
C ARG A 204 -12.42 19.80 -1.14
N TYR A 205 -11.54 20.42 -1.92
CA TYR A 205 -10.38 19.77 -2.53
C TYR A 205 -9.42 19.22 -1.47
N PHE A 206 -9.12 19.98 -0.41
CA PHE A 206 -8.28 19.48 0.68
C PHE A 206 -8.94 18.33 1.44
N ARG A 207 -10.25 18.40 1.70
CA ARG A 207 -10.97 17.28 2.32
C ARG A 207 -11.00 16.01 1.45
N LEU A 208 -11.04 16.17 0.12
CA LEU A 208 -10.88 15.05 -0.81
C LEU A 208 -9.50 14.42 -0.72
N ILE A 209 -8.44 15.23 -0.57
CA ILE A 209 -7.07 14.74 -0.34
C ILE A 209 -6.97 14.00 1.00
N GLU A 210 -7.55 14.55 2.07
CA GLU A 210 -7.57 13.91 3.39
C GLU A 210 -8.26 12.55 3.33
N LEU A 211 -9.44 12.47 2.71
CA LEU A 211 -10.17 11.23 2.52
C LEU A 211 -9.35 10.23 1.69
N ALA A 212 -8.69 10.69 0.62
CA ALA A 212 -7.82 9.85 -0.18
C ALA A 212 -6.65 9.29 0.65
N GLY A 213 -6.06 10.10 1.54
CA GLY A 213 -5.00 9.67 2.45
C GLY A 213 -5.48 8.59 3.44
N VAL A 214 -6.69 8.73 3.98
CA VAL A 214 -7.30 7.70 4.85
C VAL A 214 -7.52 6.40 4.09
N VAL A 215 -8.15 6.47 2.91
CA VAL A 215 -8.47 5.28 2.09
C VAL A 215 -7.20 4.58 1.62
N LEU A 216 -6.17 5.33 1.26
CA LEU A 216 -4.89 4.78 0.79
C LEU A 216 -3.97 4.30 1.92
N PHE A 217 -4.28 4.59 3.20
CA PHE A 217 -3.42 4.21 4.32
C PHE A 217 -3.13 2.71 4.36
N ILE A 218 -4.19 1.87 4.33
CA ILE A 218 -4.05 0.41 4.40
C ILE A 218 -3.36 -0.16 3.15
N PRO A 219 -3.78 0.18 1.92
CA PRO A 219 -3.06 -0.24 0.71
C PRO A 219 -1.58 0.11 0.70
N LEU A 220 -1.22 1.31 1.15
CA LEU A 220 0.16 1.78 1.17
C LEU A 220 0.99 1.08 2.23
N PHE A 221 0.42 0.86 3.42
CA PHE A 221 1.06 0.05 4.44
C PHE A 221 1.36 -1.36 3.91
N ALA A 222 0.36 -2.03 3.32
CA ALA A 222 0.54 -3.35 2.73
C ALA A 222 1.58 -3.33 1.59
N TYR A 223 1.61 -2.28 0.76
CA TYR A 223 2.55 -2.19 -0.37
C TYR A 223 4.02 -2.18 0.08
N VAL A 224 4.30 -1.51 1.20
CA VAL A 224 5.66 -1.41 1.76
C VAL A 224 6.09 -2.74 2.37
N PHE A 225 5.22 -3.38 3.15
CA PHE A 225 5.59 -4.55 3.97
C PHE A 225 5.32 -5.92 3.32
N LEU A 226 4.42 -6.02 2.33
CA LEU A 226 4.13 -7.27 1.59
C LEU A 226 4.74 -7.20 0.18
N PRO A 227 6.01 -7.61 -0.01
CA PRO A 227 6.66 -7.60 -1.31
C PRO A 227 5.96 -8.52 -2.33
N GLU A 228 5.42 -9.65 -1.87
CA GLU A 228 4.77 -10.67 -2.72
C GLU A 228 3.56 -10.13 -3.49
N SER A 229 2.79 -9.23 -2.88
CA SER A 229 1.55 -8.68 -3.46
C SER A 229 1.72 -7.27 -4.05
N ARG A 230 2.95 -6.77 -4.23
CA ARG A 230 3.21 -5.38 -4.67
C ARG A 230 2.52 -5.02 -5.98
N SER A 231 2.53 -5.92 -6.97
CA SER A 231 1.90 -5.67 -8.27
C SER A 231 0.40 -5.44 -8.15
N THR A 232 -0.30 -6.28 -7.39
CA THR A 232 -1.75 -6.16 -7.14
C THR A 232 -2.08 -4.90 -6.35
N LEU A 233 -1.28 -4.59 -5.32
CA LEU A 233 -1.46 -3.39 -4.50
C LEU A 233 -1.20 -2.11 -5.30
N LEU A 234 -0.24 -2.10 -6.22
CA LEU A 234 0.02 -0.97 -7.11
C LEU A 234 -1.21 -0.68 -7.99
N ILE A 235 -1.83 -1.72 -8.57
CA ILE A 235 -3.06 -1.57 -9.37
C ILE A 235 -4.19 -0.96 -8.52
N LEU A 236 -4.34 -1.42 -7.27
CA LEU A 236 -5.34 -0.88 -6.35
C LEU A 236 -5.08 0.59 -6.02
N ILE A 237 -3.84 0.96 -5.68
CA ILE A 237 -3.44 2.35 -5.39
C ILE A 237 -3.71 3.24 -6.61
N LEU A 238 -3.34 2.77 -7.81
CA LEU A 238 -3.57 3.50 -9.06
C LEU A 238 -5.06 3.69 -9.33
N THR A 239 -5.87 2.67 -9.09
CA THR A 239 -7.33 2.73 -9.29
C THR A 239 -7.97 3.77 -8.37
N VAL A 240 -7.62 3.75 -7.06
CA VAL A 240 -8.10 4.76 -6.11
C VAL A 240 -7.65 6.16 -6.51
N PHE A 241 -6.39 6.31 -6.95
CA PHE A 241 -5.87 7.60 -7.41
C PHE A 241 -6.66 8.14 -8.62
N VAL A 242 -6.98 7.29 -9.60
CA VAL A 242 -7.79 7.69 -10.77
C VAL A 242 -9.21 8.09 -10.35
N ILE A 243 -9.85 7.35 -9.44
CA ILE A 243 -11.19 7.68 -8.94
C ILE A 243 -11.19 9.06 -8.29
N VAL A 244 -10.21 9.36 -7.42
CA VAL A 244 -10.10 10.67 -6.75
C VAL A 244 -9.95 11.79 -7.78
N ARG A 245 -9.16 11.59 -8.84
CA ARG A 245 -9.01 12.58 -9.93
C ARG A 245 -10.30 12.79 -10.72
N LEU A 246 -11.05 11.73 -10.98
CA LEU A 246 -12.36 11.83 -11.66
C LEU A 246 -13.36 12.61 -10.81
N VAL A 247 -13.43 12.35 -9.50
CA VAL A 247 -14.29 13.11 -8.57
C VAL A 247 -13.94 14.58 -8.60
N VAL A 248 -12.65 14.92 -8.59
CA VAL A 248 -12.18 16.31 -8.70
C VAL A 248 -12.64 16.97 -10.00
N ALA A 249 -12.50 16.27 -11.13
CA ALA A 249 -12.92 16.79 -12.43
C ALA A 249 -14.45 16.99 -12.53
N ILE A 250 -15.23 16.07 -11.98
CA ILE A 250 -16.70 16.14 -11.98
C ILE A 250 -17.22 17.29 -11.12
N GLU A 251 -16.68 17.48 -9.90
CA GLU A 251 -17.06 18.60 -9.04
C GLU A 251 -16.72 19.96 -9.67
N LEU A 252 -15.54 20.08 -10.29
CA LEU A 252 -15.17 21.28 -11.05
C LEU A 252 -16.13 21.53 -12.21
N LEU A 253 -16.50 20.49 -12.96
CA LEU A 253 -17.48 20.61 -14.05
C LEU A 253 -18.81 21.14 -13.52
N ASN A 254 -19.30 20.62 -12.39
CA ASN A 254 -20.55 21.04 -11.77
C ASN A 254 -20.54 22.55 -11.41
N ILE A 255 -19.43 23.06 -10.87
CA ILE A 255 -19.26 24.48 -10.55
C ILE A 255 -19.32 25.35 -11.83
N PHE A 256 -18.61 24.94 -12.88
CA PHE A 256 -18.57 25.69 -14.15
C PHE A 256 -19.93 25.69 -14.86
N VAL A 257 -20.64 24.55 -14.86
CA VAL A 257 -21.99 24.44 -15.44
C VAL A 257 -22.98 25.32 -14.66
N LYS A 258 -22.95 25.28 -13.33
CA LYS A 258 -23.81 26.11 -12.48
C LYS A 258 -23.61 27.61 -12.76
N ASN A 259 -22.37 28.02 -13.00
CA ASN A 259 -22.04 29.42 -13.26
C ASN A 259 -22.09 29.80 -14.77
N LYS A 260 -22.60 28.92 -15.64
CA LYS A 260 -22.74 29.15 -17.10
C LYS A 260 -21.44 29.60 -17.78
N VAL A 261 -20.30 29.14 -17.27
CA VAL A 261 -18.99 29.45 -17.85
C VAL A 261 -18.77 28.54 -19.06
N GLY A 262 -18.28 29.10 -20.17
CA GLY A 262 -18.06 28.34 -21.40
C GLY A 262 -17.11 27.16 -21.22
N SER A 263 -17.37 26.05 -21.91
CA SER A 263 -16.59 24.80 -21.84
C SER A 263 -15.09 24.99 -22.13
N PHE A 264 -14.74 25.96 -22.98
CA PHE A 264 -13.34 26.30 -23.26
C PHE A 264 -12.56 26.75 -22.01
N TYR A 265 -13.18 27.60 -21.17
CA TYR A 265 -12.56 28.05 -19.91
C TYR A 265 -12.37 26.91 -18.93
N PHE A 266 -13.28 25.93 -18.92
CA PHE A 266 -13.14 24.73 -18.10
C PHE A 266 -11.93 23.88 -18.54
N PHE A 267 -11.72 23.70 -19.85
CA PHE A 267 -10.56 22.98 -20.35
C PHE A 267 -9.24 23.67 -19.98
N VAL A 268 -9.15 24.99 -20.21
CA VAL A 268 -7.97 25.78 -19.83
C VAL A 268 -7.73 25.73 -18.32
N TYR A 269 -8.81 25.77 -17.52
CA TYR A 269 -8.73 25.63 -16.07
C TYR A 269 -8.13 24.27 -15.67
N LEU A 270 -8.66 23.16 -16.19
CA LEU A 270 -8.12 21.81 -15.90
C LEU A 270 -6.66 21.67 -16.30
N CYS A 271 -6.28 22.19 -17.47
CA CYS A 271 -4.88 22.17 -17.89
C CYS A 271 -3.98 22.98 -16.94
N GLY A 272 -4.44 24.14 -16.47
CA GLY A 272 -3.67 25.01 -15.58
C GLY A 272 -3.58 24.49 -14.14
N THR A 273 -4.65 23.92 -13.59
CA THR A 273 -4.71 23.50 -12.18
C THR A 273 -4.31 22.05 -11.96
N GLU A 274 -4.64 21.16 -12.89
CA GLU A 274 -4.37 19.73 -12.74
C GLU A 274 -3.15 19.29 -13.53
N ILE A 275 -2.99 19.67 -14.80
CA ILE A 275 -1.91 19.14 -15.66
C ILE A 275 -0.58 19.90 -15.47
N ALA A 276 -0.63 21.23 -15.48
CA ALA A 276 0.58 22.07 -15.44
C ALA A 276 1.46 21.84 -14.20
N PRO A 277 0.93 21.67 -12.97
CA PRO A 277 1.75 21.42 -11.79
C PRO A 277 2.57 20.13 -11.90
N TYR A 278 2.01 19.07 -12.49
CA TYR A 278 2.73 17.81 -12.70
C TYR A 278 3.80 17.94 -13.78
N LEU A 279 3.52 18.68 -14.86
CA LEU A 279 4.52 18.94 -15.90
C LEU A 279 5.69 19.77 -15.36
N LEU A 280 5.40 20.80 -14.55
CA LEU A 280 6.41 21.60 -13.86
C LEU A 280 7.25 20.74 -12.90
N PHE A 281 6.60 19.86 -12.14
CA PHE A 281 7.29 18.94 -11.25
C PHE A 281 8.22 17.98 -11.99
N TYR A 282 7.73 17.36 -13.06
CA TYR A 282 8.50 16.45 -13.90
C TYR A 282 9.73 17.15 -14.52
N LYS A 283 9.54 18.33 -15.13
CA LYS A 283 10.65 19.12 -15.67
C LYS A 283 11.61 19.60 -14.59
N GLY A 284 11.09 19.97 -13.41
CA GLY A 284 11.90 20.37 -12.26
C GLY A 284 12.81 19.24 -11.80
N MET A 285 12.29 18.01 -11.71
CA MET A 285 13.07 16.83 -11.35
C MET A 285 14.16 16.53 -12.39
N LEU A 286 13.85 16.60 -13.69
CA LEU A 286 14.85 16.43 -14.76
C LEU A 286 15.97 17.48 -14.69
N SER A 287 15.61 18.75 -14.46
CA SER A 287 16.58 19.84 -14.30
C SER A 287 17.47 19.61 -13.07
N PHE A 288 16.87 19.18 -11.96
CA PHE A 288 17.60 18.86 -10.73
C PHE A 288 18.62 17.74 -10.97
N ILE A 289 18.21 16.65 -11.64
CA ILE A 289 19.11 15.55 -12.00
C ILE A 289 20.22 16.05 -12.92
N SER A 290 19.92 16.88 -13.92
CA SER A 290 20.93 17.45 -14.82
C SER A 290 21.93 18.33 -14.09
N ILE A 291 21.49 19.19 -13.18
CA ILE A 291 22.37 20.09 -12.40
C ILE A 291 23.21 19.28 -11.41
N ALA A 292 22.63 18.29 -10.74
CA ALA A 292 23.37 17.40 -9.85
C ALA A 292 24.41 16.59 -10.62
N GLY A 293 24.05 16.04 -11.79
CA GLY A 293 24.97 15.29 -12.64
C GLY A 293 26.12 16.14 -13.19
N ASN A 294 25.87 17.40 -13.54
CA ASN A 294 26.90 18.29 -14.09
C ASN A 294 27.86 18.85 -13.02
N ASN A 295 27.48 18.84 -11.74
CA ASN A 295 28.33 19.27 -10.62
C ASN A 295 29.16 18.12 -10.01
N ILE A 296 29.04 16.90 -10.53
CA ILE A 296 29.78 15.70 -10.08
C ILE A 296 30.89 15.33 -11.09
N ILE A 297 31.06 16.09 -12.19
CA ILE A 297 32.17 15.97 -13.14
C ILE A 297 33.25 17.00 -12.82
#